data_AF-A0A7J6MLU9-F1
#
_entry.id   AF-A0A7J6MLU9-F1
#
_cell.length_a   1.000
_cell.length_b   1.000
_cell.length_c   1.000
_cell.angle_alpha   90.00
_cell.angle_beta   90.00
_cell.angle_gamma   90.00
#
_symmetry.space_group_name_H-M   'P 1'
#
loop_
_entity.id
_entity.type
_entity.pdbx_description
1 polymer ?
#
loop_
_entity_poly.entity_id
_entity_poly.type
_entity_poly.pdbx_seq_one_letter_code
_entity_poly.pdbx_strand_id
1 'polypeptide(L)'
;MLDLHRVKFYLKISRPIIWFNIVPYYLLPLGGRLDLLATWRFWLGLLYFTFPVSIMMFGINDMADTDVDKYNPRKSNGHFGGQDPVSEFSGLWKVILMSNLIPLTIISSVAGDWVSPLFFFAMALGLNVVYNFKPFAFARKPALDLLCAPAGFLLVALFACHLNQVPLPNAGEIWPTVFSNAPNRVDRPYSLPP
;
A
#
# COMPACT_ATOMS: atom_id res chain seq x y z
N MET A 1 11.33 -5.24 -27.04
CA MET A 1 11.58 -6.52 -26.34
C MET A 1 11.55 -6.19 -24.85
N LEU A 2 10.64 -6.77 -24.04
CA LEU A 2 10.65 -6.51 -22.59
C LEU A 2 11.96 -7.04 -22.01
N ASP A 3 12.71 -6.18 -21.34
CA ASP A 3 13.92 -6.59 -20.61
C ASP A 3 13.50 -7.31 -19.31
N LEU A 4 13.59 -8.63 -19.31
CA LEU A 4 13.21 -9.47 -18.17
C LEU A 4 14.03 -9.14 -16.90
N HIS A 5 15.26 -8.65 -17.05
CA HIS A 5 16.07 -8.19 -15.93
C HIS A 5 15.41 -7.00 -15.23
N ARG A 6 14.98 -6.00 -16.01
CA ARG A 6 14.29 -4.81 -15.49
C ARG A 6 12.96 -5.15 -14.83
N VAL A 7 12.19 -6.07 -15.41
CA VAL A 7 10.92 -6.53 -14.80
C VAL A 7 11.17 -7.17 -13.44
N LYS A 8 12.15 -8.08 -13.34
CA LYS A 8 12.52 -8.71 -12.07
C LYS A 8 12.99 -7.68 -11.04
N PHE A 9 13.77 -6.69 -11.48
CA PHE A 9 14.21 -5.59 -10.64
C PHE A 9 13.05 -4.76 -10.07
N TYR A 10 12.09 -4.35 -10.92
CA TYR A 10 10.93 -3.59 -10.46
C TYR A 10 10.01 -4.41 -9.54
N LEU A 11 9.84 -5.71 -9.81
CA LEU A 11 9.13 -6.61 -8.92
C LEU A 11 9.85 -6.70 -7.56
N LYS A 12 11.17 -6.85 -7.54
CA LYS A 12 11.97 -6.85 -6.30
C LYS A 12 11.77 -5.55 -5.50
N ILE A 13 11.82 -4.38 -6.15
CA ILE A 13 11.60 -3.08 -5.49
C ILE A 13 10.20 -2.97 -4.90
N SER A 14 9.18 -3.51 -5.58
CA SER A 14 7.81 -3.47 -5.04
C SER A 14 7.63 -4.30 -3.76
N ARG A 15 8.63 -5.13 -3.40
CA ARG A 15 8.68 -6.00 -2.21
C ARG A 15 7.39 -6.81 -2.01
N PRO A 16 7.10 -7.82 -2.87
CA PRO A 16 5.85 -8.60 -2.80
C PRO A 16 5.58 -9.25 -1.45
N ILE A 17 6.63 -9.66 -0.74
CA ILE A 17 6.50 -10.22 0.60
C ILE A 17 5.99 -9.20 1.64
N ILE A 18 6.13 -7.89 1.38
CA ILE A 18 5.62 -6.83 2.24
C ILE A 18 4.20 -6.43 1.85
N TRP A 19 3.67 -6.88 0.71
CA TRP A 19 2.28 -6.59 0.34
C TRP A 19 1.28 -7.09 1.39
N PHE A 20 1.62 -8.16 2.12
CA PHE A 20 0.87 -8.65 3.26
C PHE A 20 0.68 -7.61 4.38
N ASN A 21 1.52 -6.57 4.45
CA ASN A 21 1.34 -5.47 5.39
C ASN A 21 0.41 -4.38 4.85
N ILE A 22 0.22 -4.28 3.54
CA ILE A 22 -0.62 -3.25 2.89
C ILE A 22 -2.04 -3.76 2.71
N VAL A 23 -2.19 -5.03 2.32
CA VAL A 23 -3.48 -5.68 2.05
C VAL A 23 -4.46 -5.52 3.22
N PRO A 24 -4.08 -5.72 4.50
CA PRO A 24 -5.00 -5.52 5.62
C PRO A 24 -5.58 -4.10 5.68
N TYR A 25 -4.79 -3.06 5.39
CA TYR A 25 -5.29 -1.68 5.41
C TYR A 25 -6.24 -1.36 4.24
N TYR A 26 -6.14 -2.11 3.14
CA TYR A 26 -7.13 -2.04 2.06
C TYR A 26 -8.42 -2.79 2.41
N LEU A 27 -8.31 -3.96 3.08
CA LEU A 27 -9.45 -4.84 3.35
C LEU A 27 -10.25 -4.45 4.60
N LEU A 28 -9.57 -4.10 5.69
CA LEU A 28 -10.18 -3.82 6.99
C LEU A 28 -11.32 -2.80 6.93
N PRO A 29 -11.17 -1.63 6.27
CA PRO A 29 -12.24 -0.63 6.25
C PRO A 29 -13.44 -1.04 5.37
N LEU A 30 -13.30 -2.09 4.57
CA LEU A 30 -14.41 -2.65 3.78
C LEU A 30 -15.33 -3.57 4.61
N GLY A 31 -14.98 -3.86 5.87
CA GLY A 31 -15.86 -4.48 6.85
C GLY A 31 -16.31 -5.90 6.50
N GLY A 32 -15.50 -6.67 5.77
CA GLY A 32 -15.81 -8.07 5.42
C GLY A 32 -16.91 -8.25 4.36
N ARG A 33 -17.24 -7.19 3.60
CA ARG A 33 -18.20 -7.22 2.49
C ARG A 33 -17.72 -8.10 1.33
N LEU A 34 -18.08 -9.38 1.35
CA LEU A 34 -17.65 -10.37 0.36
C LEU A 34 -18.20 -10.11 -1.05
N ASP A 35 -19.31 -9.38 -1.17
CA ASP A 35 -19.87 -8.94 -2.46
C ASP A 35 -18.87 -8.07 -3.25
N LEU A 36 -18.00 -7.32 -2.56
CA LEU A 36 -16.98 -6.50 -3.20
C LEU A 36 -15.94 -7.33 -3.96
N LEU A 37 -15.74 -8.61 -3.60
CA LEU A 37 -14.82 -9.50 -4.31
C LEU A 37 -15.23 -9.76 -5.77
N ALA A 38 -16.52 -9.58 -6.08
CA ALA A 38 -17.05 -9.68 -7.45
C ALA A 38 -16.93 -8.35 -8.22
N THR A 39 -16.45 -7.28 -7.59
CA THR A 39 -16.37 -5.95 -8.22
C THR A 39 -15.00 -5.68 -8.81
N TRP A 40 -14.96 -5.05 -9.98
CA TRP A 40 -13.71 -4.62 -10.60
C TRP A 40 -13.00 -3.54 -9.77
N ARG A 41 -13.75 -2.70 -9.05
CA ARG A 41 -13.24 -1.61 -8.20
C ARG A 41 -12.32 -2.14 -7.11
N PHE A 42 -12.76 -3.21 -6.45
CA PHE A 42 -11.99 -3.90 -5.43
C PHE A 42 -10.63 -4.37 -5.97
N TRP A 43 -10.64 -5.12 -7.08
CA TRP A 43 -9.40 -5.69 -7.63
C TRP A 43 -8.48 -4.62 -8.20
N LEU A 44 -9.00 -3.60 -8.89
CA LEU A 44 -8.17 -2.50 -9.38
C LEU A 44 -7.51 -1.73 -8.25
N GLY A 45 -8.25 -1.41 -7.19
CA GLY A 45 -7.68 -0.70 -6.04
C GLY A 45 -6.66 -1.54 -5.28
N LEU A 46 -6.96 -2.83 -5.05
CA LEU A 46 -6.04 -3.74 -4.37
C LEU A 46 -4.73 -3.88 -5.17
N LEU A 47 -4.82 -4.16 -6.47
CA LEU A 47 -3.65 -4.28 -7.35
C LEU A 47 -2.85 -2.99 -7.43
N TYR A 48 -3.54 -1.84 -7.45
CA TYR A 48 -2.92 -0.52 -7.45
C TYR A 48 -2.07 -0.26 -6.20
N PHE A 49 -2.54 -0.66 -5.02
CA PHE A 49 -1.74 -0.50 -3.81
C PHE A 49 -0.64 -1.54 -3.65
N THR A 50 -0.88 -2.78 -4.08
CA THR A 50 0.13 -3.83 -3.96
C THR A 50 1.30 -3.56 -4.90
N PHE A 51 1.09 -3.20 -6.18
CA PHE A 51 2.22 -3.02 -7.10
C PHE A 51 2.59 -1.54 -7.33
N PRO A 52 1.77 -0.70 -8.01
CA PRO A 52 2.10 0.72 -8.28
C PRO A 52 2.49 1.58 -7.07
N VAL A 53 1.72 1.54 -5.99
CA VAL A 53 2.03 2.37 -4.82
C VAL A 53 3.23 1.80 -4.05
N SER A 54 3.37 0.47 -3.99
CA SER A 54 4.53 -0.15 -3.33
C SER A 54 5.84 0.15 -4.04
N ILE A 55 5.87 0.10 -5.39
CA ILE A 55 7.08 0.49 -6.14
C ILE A 55 7.39 1.97 -5.95
N MET A 56 6.38 2.84 -5.84
CA MET A 56 6.58 4.25 -5.50
C MET A 56 7.20 4.39 -4.10
N MET A 57 6.60 3.77 -3.09
CA MET A 57 7.02 3.89 -1.70
C MET A 57 8.42 3.33 -1.47
N PHE A 58 8.64 2.08 -1.85
CA PHE A 58 9.92 1.41 -1.63
C PHE A 58 10.99 1.86 -2.63
N GLY A 59 10.61 2.21 -3.86
CA GLY A 59 11.55 2.76 -4.83
C GLY A 59 12.07 4.13 -4.42
N ILE A 60 11.20 5.01 -3.91
CA ILE A 60 11.63 6.30 -3.35
C ILE A 60 12.53 6.09 -2.12
N ASN A 61 12.18 5.15 -1.24
CA ASN A 61 13.01 4.83 -0.08
C ASN A 61 14.39 4.31 -0.49
N ASP A 62 14.47 3.34 -1.41
CA ASP A 62 15.74 2.76 -1.87
C ASP A 62 16.62 3.81 -2.56
N MET A 63 16.03 4.77 -3.30
CA MET A 63 16.76 5.89 -3.91
C MET A 63 17.31 6.88 -2.86
N ALA A 64 16.59 7.10 -1.76
CA ALA A 64 17.02 8.01 -0.71
C ALA A 64 18.11 7.41 0.19
N ASP A 65 18.08 6.09 0.36
CA ASP A 65 18.98 5.36 1.27
C ASP A 65 20.10 4.62 0.53
N THR A 66 20.29 4.82 -0.78
CA THR A 66 21.28 4.07 -1.59
C THR A 66 22.69 4.06 -0.99
N ASP A 67 23.18 5.19 -0.48
CA ASP A 67 24.51 5.28 0.13
C ASP A 67 24.62 4.53 1.47
N VAL A 68 23.52 4.50 2.23
CA VAL A 68 23.45 3.90 3.57
C VAL A 68 23.27 2.38 3.46
N ASP A 69 22.41 1.93 2.55
CA ASP A 69 22.05 0.52 2.41
C ASP A 69 23.08 -0.31 1.66
N LYS A 70 24.02 0.32 0.95
CA LYS A 70 25.11 -0.34 0.21
C LYS A 70 25.87 -1.39 1.03
N TYR A 71 26.05 -1.16 2.32
CA TYR A 71 26.81 -2.05 3.21
C TYR A 71 25.93 -2.81 4.22
N ASN A 72 24.60 -2.72 4.12
CA ASN A 72 23.68 -3.29 5.09
C ASN A 72 23.44 -4.79 4.82
N PRO A 73 23.96 -5.72 5.65
CA PRO A 73 23.85 -7.17 5.39
C PRO A 73 22.40 -7.66 5.36
N ARG A 74 21.45 -6.94 5.98
CA ARG A 74 20.02 -7.32 5.96
C ARG A 74 19.39 -7.16 4.57
N LYS A 75 19.92 -6.27 3.73
CA LYS A 75 19.40 -5.99 2.38
C LYS A 75 20.01 -6.91 1.31
N SER A 76 20.98 -7.77 1.66
CA SER A 76 21.65 -8.66 0.70
C SER A 76 20.82 -9.86 0.26
N ASN A 77 19.78 -10.22 1.03
CA ASN A 77 18.95 -11.41 0.79
C ASN A 77 18.05 -11.30 -0.46
N GLY A 78 18.19 -10.26 -1.28
CA GLY A 78 17.49 -10.10 -2.56
C GLY A 78 15.98 -9.82 -2.47
N HIS A 79 15.35 -10.00 -1.31
CA HIS A 79 13.91 -9.75 -1.09
C HIS A 79 13.57 -8.30 -0.73
N PHE A 80 14.56 -7.57 -0.21
CA PHE A 80 14.45 -6.18 0.18
C PHE A 80 15.47 -5.43 -0.68
N GLY A 81 15.02 -4.62 -1.64
CA GLY A 81 15.90 -3.79 -2.47
C GLY A 81 16.84 -2.89 -1.67
N GLY A 82 17.74 -2.18 -2.36
CA GLY A 82 18.59 -1.13 -1.74
C GLY A 82 20.09 -1.41 -1.74
N GLN A 83 20.55 -2.59 -2.16
CA GLN A 83 21.97 -2.83 -2.49
C GLN A 83 22.26 -2.75 -4.00
N ASP A 84 21.24 -2.42 -4.79
CA ASP A 84 21.37 -2.34 -6.24
C ASP A 84 22.22 -1.11 -6.62
N PRO A 85 23.04 -1.17 -7.69
CA PRO A 85 23.87 -0.04 -8.12
C PRO A 85 23.03 1.21 -8.42
N VAL A 86 23.57 2.40 -8.17
CA VAL A 86 22.92 3.70 -8.50
C VAL A 86 22.42 3.74 -9.95
N SER A 87 23.15 3.11 -10.87
CA SER A 87 22.78 3.00 -12.29
C SER A 87 21.48 2.23 -12.53
N GLU A 88 21.11 1.29 -11.66
CA GLU A 88 19.86 0.54 -11.77
C GLU A 88 18.64 1.42 -11.47
N PHE A 89 18.79 2.42 -10.59
CA PHE A 89 17.74 3.40 -10.29
C PHE A 89 17.54 4.45 -11.39
N SER A 90 18.42 4.47 -12.41
CA SER A 90 18.26 5.35 -13.57
C SER A 90 16.92 5.07 -14.26
N GLY A 91 16.07 6.10 -14.31
CA GLY A 91 14.73 5.99 -14.91
C GLY A 91 13.67 5.35 -14.03
N LEU A 92 13.97 4.95 -12.78
CA LEU A 92 12.96 4.42 -11.85
C LEU A 92 11.81 5.42 -11.63
N TRP A 93 12.10 6.73 -11.59
CA TRP A 93 11.07 7.77 -11.50
C TRP A 93 10.04 7.70 -12.64
N LYS A 94 10.47 7.34 -13.87
CA LYS A 94 9.55 7.16 -15.00
C LYS A 94 8.66 5.96 -14.76
N VAL A 95 9.23 4.87 -14.26
CA VAL A 95 8.46 3.66 -13.95
C VAL A 95 7.46 3.94 -12.85
N ILE A 96 7.85 4.64 -11.78
CA ILE A 96 6.96 5.08 -10.70
C ILE A 96 5.81 5.93 -11.26
N LEU A 97 6.11 6.94 -12.09
CA LEU A 97 5.07 7.80 -12.67
C LEU A 97 4.15 6.99 -13.59
N MET A 98 4.69 6.20 -14.51
CA MET A 98 3.88 5.45 -15.48
C MET A 98 3.07 4.34 -14.80
N SER A 99 3.65 3.64 -13.82
CA SER A 99 2.96 2.57 -13.09
C SER A 99 1.81 3.11 -12.23
N ASN A 100 1.86 4.38 -11.80
CA ASN A 100 0.78 4.98 -11.01
C ASN A 100 -0.22 5.72 -11.90
N LEU A 101 0.23 6.58 -12.81
CA LEU A 101 -0.64 7.40 -13.63
C LEU A 101 -1.49 6.57 -14.61
N ILE A 102 -0.96 5.50 -15.20
CA ILE A 102 -1.74 4.66 -16.12
C ILE A 102 -2.93 3.99 -15.41
N PRO A 103 -2.75 3.25 -14.30
CA PRO A 103 -3.89 2.71 -13.56
C PRO A 103 -4.80 3.78 -13.00
N LEU A 104 -4.29 4.93 -12.54
CA LEU A 104 -5.15 6.02 -12.07
C LEU A 104 -6.02 6.59 -13.17
N THR A 105 -5.50 6.74 -14.39
CA THR A 105 -6.30 7.14 -15.56
C THR A 105 -7.44 6.16 -15.81
N ILE A 106 -7.16 4.85 -15.73
CA ILE A 106 -8.18 3.80 -15.89
C ILE A 106 -9.21 3.89 -14.75
N ILE A 107 -8.74 3.91 -13.50
CA ILE A 107 -9.60 4.00 -12.31
C ILE A 107 -10.50 5.24 -12.39
N SER A 108 -9.92 6.40 -12.72
CA SER A 108 -10.64 7.68 -12.79
C SER A 108 -11.67 7.70 -13.91
N SER A 109 -11.32 7.14 -15.08
CA SER A 109 -12.22 7.06 -16.23
C SER A 109 -13.44 6.18 -15.95
N VAL A 110 -13.23 5.01 -15.33
CA VAL A 110 -14.32 4.06 -15.05
C VAL A 110 -15.11 4.45 -13.79
N ALA A 111 -14.48 5.09 -12.81
CA ALA A 111 -15.17 5.60 -11.62
C ALA A 111 -15.93 6.91 -11.88
N GLY A 112 -15.59 7.65 -12.96
CA GLY A 112 -16.16 8.97 -13.25
C GLY A 112 -15.67 10.07 -12.30
N ASP A 113 -14.54 9.84 -11.62
CA ASP A 113 -13.95 10.77 -10.65
C ASP A 113 -12.44 10.85 -10.88
N TRP A 114 -11.99 12.04 -11.28
CA TRP A 114 -10.57 12.33 -11.51
C TRP A 114 -9.91 13.06 -10.35
N VAL A 115 -10.69 13.71 -9.48
CA VAL A 115 -10.14 14.56 -8.43
C VAL A 115 -9.61 13.71 -7.30
N SER A 116 -10.41 12.76 -6.80
CA SER A 116 -10.02 12.01 -5.60
C SER A 116 -8.82 11.10 -5.86
N PRO A 117 -8.76 10.29 -6.94
CA PRO A 117 -7.60 9.43 -7.17
C PRO A 117 -6.30 10.22 -7.35
N LEU A 118 -6.34 11.35 -8.05
CA LEU A 118 -5.18 12.25 -8.19
C LEU A 118 -4.78 12.89 -6.86
N PHE A 119 -5.75 13.29 -6.04
CA PHE A 119 -5.49 13.80 -4.70
C PHE A 119 -4.77 12.77 -3.82
N PHE A 120 -5.27 11.52 -3.78
CA PHE A 120 -4.63 10.44 -3.03
C PHE A 120 -3.23 10.13 -3.53
N PHE A 121 -3.03 10.14 -4.85
CA PHE A 121 -1.70 9.96 -5.44
C PHE A 121 -0.75 11.09 -5.04
N ALA A 122 -1.17 12.35 -5.16
CA ALA A 122 -0.36 13.51 -4.78
C ALA A 122 0.00 13.47 -3.29
N MET A 123 -0.95 13.11 -2.42
CA MET A 123 -0.71 12.94 -0.98
C MET A 123 0.27 11.80 -0.71
N ALA A 124 0.09 10.63 -1.32
CA ALA A 124 0.99 9.50 -1.13
C ALA A 124 2.41 9.81 -1.63
N LEU A 125 2.55 10.44 -2.80
CA LEU A 125 3.84 10.86 -3.33
C LEU A 125 4.49 11.91 -2.43
N GLY A 126 3.71 12.93 -2.01
CA GLY A 126 4.17 13.98 -1.12
C GLY A 126 4.67 13.44 0.23
N LEU A 127 3.90 12.56 0.87
CA LEU A 127 4.30 11.87 2.10
C LEU A 127 5.61 11.11 1.91
N ASN A 128 5.75 10.34 0.83
CA ASN A 128 6.98 9.60 0.55
C ASN A 128 8.19 10.52 0.33
N VAL A 129 8.00 11.65 -0.35
CA VAL A 129 9.07 12.63 -0.55
C VAL A 129 9.50 13.27 0.77
N VAL A 130 8.56 13.78 1.58
CA VAL A 130 8.90 14.43 2.86
C VAL A 130 9.42 13.44 3.91
N TYR A 131 9.01 12.17 3.81
CA TYR A 131 9.48 11.10 4.68
C TYR A 131 10.96 10.79 4.45
N ASN A 132 11.37 10.70 3.19
CA ASN A 132 12.70 10.20 2.81
C ASN A 132 13.73 11.32 2.55
N PHE A 133 13.36 12.42 1.88
CA PHE A 133 14.33 13.41 1.39
C PHE A 133 14.49 14.64 2.28
N LYS A 134 15.69 15.23 2.26
CA LYS A 134 15.99 16.53 2.90
C LYS A 134 15.22 17.67 2.19
N PRO A 135 14.85 18.76 2.92
CA PRO A 135 15.20 19.07 4.32
C PRO A 135 14.29 18.40 5.36
N PHE A 136 13.22 17.72 4.94
CA PHE A 136 12.23 17.17 5.86
C PHE A 136 12.70 15.89 6.54
N ALA A 137 13.01 14.86 5.75
CA ALA A 137 13.48 13.54 6.17
C ALA A 137 12.81 13.05 7.45
N PHE A 138 11.46 13.02 7.46
CA PHE A 138 10.69 12.70 8.67
C PHE A 138 11.01 11.34 9.26
N ALA A 139 11.47 10.38 8.45
CA ALA A 139 11.98 9.09 8.92
C ALA A 139 13.10 9.20 9.97
N ARG A 140 13.83 10.32 9.99
CA ARG A 140 14.95 10.57 10.92
C ARG A 140 14.55 11.35 12.16
N LYS A 141 13.26 11.70 12.29
CA LYS A 141 12.71 12.55 13.36
C LYS A 141 11.63 11.76 14.12
N PRO A 142 11.89 11.22 15.32
CA PRO A 142 11.01 10.25 15.99
C PRO A 142 9.53 10.67 16.08
N ALA A 143 9.26 11.92 16.46
CA ALA A 143 7.90 12.43 16.56
C ALA A 143 7.18 12.52 15.19
N LEU A 144 7.91 12.84 14.13
CA LEU A 144 7.34 12.96 12.78
C LEU A 144 7.25 11.61 12.08
N ASP A 145 8.17 10.68 12.37
CA ASP A 145 8.10 9.30 11.91
C ASP A 145 6.82 8.62 12.42
N LEU A 146 6.53 8.78 13.72
CA LEU A 146 5.31 8.26 14.35
C LEU A 146 4.01 8.77 13.71
N LEU A 147 4.02 9.96 13.12
CA LEU A 147 2.85 10.55 12.44
C LEU A 147 2.81 10.19 10.96
N CYS A 148 3.95 10.27 10.27
CA CYS A 148 4.02 10.15 8.83
C CYS A 148 3.93 8.69 8.36
N ALA A 149 4.56 7.75 9.08
CA ALA A 149 4.50 6.33 8.74
C ALA A 149 3.06 5.77 8.70
N PRO A 150 2.21 5.97 9.73
CA PRO A 150 0.81 5.50 9.67
C PRO A 150 -0.07 6.31 8.70
N ALA A 151 0.27 7.55 8.39
CA ALA A 151 -0.51 8.36 7.45
C ALA A 151 -0.59 7.71 6.06
N GLY A 152 0.48 7.06 5.60
CA GLY A 152 0.46 6.30 4.34
C GLY A 152 -0.57 5.17 4.35
N PHE A 153 -0.63 4.40 5.43
CA PHE A 153 -1.62 3.32 5.59
C PHE A 153 -3.06 3.85 5.72
N LEU A 154 -3.23 4.99 6.38
CA LEU A 154 -4.54 5.65 6.45
C LEU A 154 -5.02 6.08 5.06
N LEU A 155 -4.14 6.61 4.20
CA LEU A 155 -4.51 6.93 2.81
C LEU A 155 -4.98 5.69 2.03
N VAL A 156 -4.36 4.52 2.25
CA VAL A 156 -4.83 3.26 1.64
C VAL A 156 -6.27 2.97 2.04
N ALA A 157 -6.57 3.05 3.33
CA ALA A 157 -7.89 2.79 3.86
C ALA A 157 -8.94 3.78 3.33
N LEU A 158 -8.62 5.07 3.32
CA LEU A 158 -9.48 6.14 2.81
C LEU A 158 -9.77 5.95 1.32
N PHE A 159 -8.75 5.63 0.51
CA PHE A 159 -8.93 5.37 -0.92
C PHE A 159 -9.76 4.11 -1.15
N ALA A 160 -9.56 3.05 -0.36
CA ALA A 160 -10.32 1.80 -0.49
C ALA A 160 -11.81 2.03 -0.27
N CYS A 161 -12.19 2.77 0.77
CA CYS A 161 -13.58 3.18 1.02
C CYS A 161 -14.13 4.03 -0.12
N HIS A 162 -13.40 5.06 -0.54
CA HIS A 162 -13.82 5.95 -1.62
C HIS A 162 -14.09 5.19 -2.92
N LEU A 163 -13.11 4.42 -3.39
CA LEU A 163 -13.20 3.69 -4.66
C LEU A 163 -14.31 2.63 -4.63
N ASN A 164 -14.48 1.93 -3.51
CA ASN A 164 -15.52 0.89 -3.38
C ASN A 164 -16.88 1.45 -2.94
N GLN A 165 -17.01 2.78 -2.80
CA GLN A 165 -18.23 3.46 -2.36
C GLN A 165 -18.77 2.93 -1.02
N VAL A 166 -17.85 2.60 -0.11
CA VAL A 166 -18.14 2.15 1.25
C VAL A 166 -17.92 3.35 2.19
N PRO A 167 -18.85 3.65 3.12
CA PRO A 167 -18.64 4.69 4.11
C PRO A 167 -17.41 4.37 4.95
N LEU A 168 -16.74 5.41 5.45
CA LEU A 168 -15.65 5.20 6.41
C LEU A 168 -16.21 4.53 7.66
N PRO A 169 -15.58 3.47 8.16
CA PRO A 169 -16.03 2.82 9.37
C PRO A 169 -15.95 3.81 10.54
N ASN A 170 -16.98 3.82 11.38
CA ASN A 170 -16.89 4.54 12.64
C ASN A 170 -15.77 3.93 13.49
N ALA A 171 -15.12 4.71 14.37
CA ALA A 171 -14.03 4.19 15.22
C ALA A 171 -14.44 2.93 16.01
N GLY A 172 -15.73 2.79 16.35
CA GLY A 172 -16.32 1.63 17.02
C GLY A 172 -16.64 0.43 16.12
N GLU A 173 -16.58 0.53 14.78
CA GLU A 173 -16.89 -0.53 13.81
C GLU A 173 -15.63 -1.26 13.30
N ILE A 174 -14.45 -0.67 13.50
CA ILE A 174 -13.16 -1.23 13.09
C ILE A 174 -12.81 -2.47 13.94
N TRP A 175 -13.29 -2.54 15.19
CA TRP A 175 -13.02 -3.63 16.14
C TRP A 175 -14.02 -4.81 16.09
N PRO A 176 -15.34 -4.59 15.89
CA PRO A 176 -16.31 -5.69 15.90
C PRO A 176 -16.39 -6.47 14.59
N THR A 177 -16.07 -5.91 13.43
CA THR A 177 -16.35 -6.58 12.13
C THR A 177 -15.57 -7.87 11.88
N VAL A 178 -14.45 -8.08 12.58
CA VAL A 178 -13.71 -9.36 12.58
C VAL A 178 -14.41 -10.44 13.44
N PHE A 179 -15.23 -10.04 14.41
CA PHE A 179 -15.83 -10.94 15.40
C PHE A 179 -17.37 -10.94 15.41
N SER A 180 -18.04 -9.98 14.77
CA SER A 180 -19.49 -9.80 14.81
C SER A 180 -20.23 -10.62 13.76
N ASN A 181 -19.53 -11.13 12.74
CA ASN A 181 -20.06 -12.04 11.74
C ASN A 181 -19.68 -13.51 12.00
N ALA A 182 -19.22 -13.85 13.21
CA ALA A 182 -19.25 -15.24 13.63
C ALA A 182 -20.73 -15.66 13.59
N PRO A 183 -21.14 -16.65 12.76
CA PRO A 183 -22.52 -17.11 12.74
C PRO A 183 -22.84 -17.48 14.18
N ASN A 184 -23.89 -16.85 14.74
CA ASN A 184 -24.37 -17.07 16.10
C ASN A 184 -24.13 -18.52 16.49
N ARG A 185 -23.06 -18.78 17.26
CA ARG A 185 -22.83 -20.11 17.82
C ARG A 185 -23.89 -20.24 18.89
N VAL A 186 -25.01 -20.77 18.43
CA VAL A 186 -26.05 -21.51 19.14
C VAL A 186 -25.72 -21.62 20.62
N ASP A 187 -26.57 -21.01 21.43
CA ASP A 187 -26.83 -21.39 22.81
C ASP A 187 -26.92 -22.93 22.89
N ARG A 188 -25.80 -23.59 23.09
CA ARG A 188 -25.79 -24.95 23.61
C ARG A 188 -25.72 -24.78 25.11
N PRO A 189 -26.82 -25.00 25.86
CA PRO A 189 -26.67 -25.18 27.28
C PRO A 189 -25.70 -26.35 27.48
N TYR A 190 -24.64 -26.11 28.24
CA TYR A 190 -23.79 -27.20 28.73
C TYR A 190 -24.67 -28.07 29.64
N SER A 191 -25.33 -29.08 29.08
CA SER A 191 -25.81 -30.20 29.86
C SER A 191 -24.60 -31.04 30.26
N LEU A 192 -24.18 -30.88 31.51
CA LEU A 192 -23.25 -31.81 32.15
C LEU A 192 -23.90 -33.20 32.17
N PRO A 193 -23.18 -34.27 31.79
CA PRO A 193 -23.70 -35.62 31.93
C PRO A 193 -23.88 -35.98 33.41
N PRO A 194 -24.90 -36.80 33.75
CA PRO A 194 -25.12 -37.28 35.11
C PRO A 194 -23.99 -38.20 35.60
#